data_AF-A0A2N3HQ32-F1
#
_entry.id   AF-A0A2N3HQ32-F1
#
_cell.length_a   1.000
_cell.length_b   1.000
_cell.length_c   1.000
_cell.angle_alpha   90.00
_cell.angle_beta   90.00
_cell.angle_gamma   90.00
#
_symmetry.space_group_name_H-M   'P 1'
#
loop_
_entity.id
_entity.type
_entity.pdbx_description
1 polymer ?
#
loop_
_entity_poly.entity_id
_entity_poly.type
_entity_poly.pdbx_seq_one_letter_code
_entity_poly.pdbx_strand_id
1 'polypeptide(L)'
;MGKTWYRIDLLDFNIGNFKAINDYEAIISDSYYQKYYKYKLTDDSTELIKYVIEHPLSEFLSNPIKEVSFEIGSQGCFHSNSKVIEYKLENDSTFSASKIEHQGYKTDKEKFKNSFSAKVALGILNAIDSNPFSQINVNELNISENDKNDYLKKIDLIEKDFKKGNTFDYEHGTSRYSLPYNKIDFEFYKNAVNQIDSFNNTILNNILGTRYGNWSTTTNWIKITFKNKKGEEISISNFDDMPNAWYLPWIVEANGLIFPINNIDITRFIESNTPDDFISHENKNKLAIFQMIDYLYKKKINE
;
A
#
# COMPACT_ATOMS: atom_id res chain seq x y z
N MET A 1 -39.12 15.52 18.45
CA MET A 1 -38.44 16.55 17.65
C MET A 1 -37.46 15.85 16.72
N GLY A 2 -37.63 15.98 15.41
CA GLY A 2 -36.72 15.39 14.43
C GLY A 2 -35.43 16.20 14.30
N LYS A 3 -34.31 15.54 14.02
CA LYS A 3 -33.08 16.22 13.59
C LYS A 3 -33.26 16.64 12.13
N THR A 4 -33.15 17.92 11.83
CA THR A 4 -33.13 18.43 10.45
C THR A 4 -31.69 18.53 10.00
N TRP A 5 -31.33 17.81 8.94
CA TRP A 5 -30.04 17.93 8.29
C TRP A 5 -30.06 19.12 7.33
N TYR A 6 -29.00 19.92 7.32
CA TYR A 6 -28.80 21.00 6.36
C TYR A 6 -27.36 20.96 5.83
N ARG A 7 -27.15 21.51 4.64
CA ARG A 7 -25.82 21.63 4.04
C ARG A 7 -25.15 22.89 4.58
N ILE A 8 -23.96 22.73 5.16
CA ILE A 8 -23.13 23.85 5.65
C ILE A 8 -22.35 24.47 4.49
N ASP A 9 -21.74 23.65 3.62
CA ASP A 9 -20.90 24.14 2.52
C ASP A 9 -20.89 23.19 1.31
N LEU A 10 -20.38 23.65 0.17
CA LEU A 10 -20.10 22.90 -1.05
C LEU A 10 -18.65 23.14 -1.49
N LEU A 11 -17.80 22.14 -1.28
CA LEU A 11 -16.40 22.17 -1.72
C LEU A 11 -16.29 21.73 -3.20
N ASP A 12 -15.23 22.18 -3.87
CA ASP A 12 -14.90 21.82 -5.26
C ASP A 12 -14.20 20.46 -5.40
N PHE A 13 -14.17 19.67 -4.33
CA PHE A 13 -13.64 18.30 -4.29
C PHE A 13 -14.47 17.39 -3.38
N ASN A 14 -14.35 16.08 -3.61
CA ASN A 14 -14.93 15.06 -2.73
C ASN A 14 -14.10 14.91 -1.45
N ILE A 15 -14.74 14.93 -0.28
CA ILE A 15 -14.07 14.74 1.01
C ILE A 15 -13.73 13.26 1.19
N GLY A 16 -12.45 12.95 1.39
CA GLY A 16 -11.94 11.60 1.67
C GLY A 16 -11.80 11.27 3.15
N ASN A 17 -11.38 12.25 3.95
CA ASN A 17 -11.22 12.13 5.39
C ASN A 17 -11.83 13.35 6.07
N PHE A 18 -12.43 13.12 7.24
CA PHE A 18 -12.97 14.17 8.11
C PHE A 18 -12.60 13.82 9.55
N LYS A 19 -11.72 14.61 10.15
CA LYS A 19 -11.33 14.50 11.56
C LYS A 19 -11.76 15.76 12.30
N ALA A 20 -12.73 15.63 13.20
CA ALA A 20 -13.04 16.71 14.12
C ALA A 20 -11.85 16.96 15.08
N ILE A 21 -11.40 18.21 15.17
CA ILE A 21 -10.43 18.64 16.19
C ILE A 21 -11.21 19.07 17.44
N ASN A 22 -12.29 19.82 17.25
CA ASN A 22 -13.20 20.32 18.27
C ASN A 22 -14.55 20.64 17.62
N ASP A 23 -15.47 21.26 18.37
CA ASP A 23 -16.82 21.60 17.89
C ASP A 23 -16.85 22.63 16.74
N TYR A 24 -15.74 23.31 16.48
CA TYR A 24 -15.62 24.44 15.55
C TYR A 24 -14.64 24.18 14.41
N GLU A 25 -13.83 23.13 14.48
CA GLU A 25 -12.74 22.87 13.53
C GLU A 25 -12.60 21.39 13.21
N ALA A 26 -12.33 21.12 11.93
CA ALA A 26 -12.00 19.80 11.43
C ALA A 26 -10.77 19.85 10.51
N ILE A 27 -10.11 18.71 10.35
CA ILE A 27 -9.18 18.45 9.25
C ILE A 27 -9.96 17.67 8.21
N ILE A 28 -9.94 18.16 6.97
CA ILE A 28 -10.53 17.48 5.82
C ILE A 28 -9.48 17.22 4.75
N SER A 29 -9.68 16.19 3.95
CA SER A 29 -8.84 15.90 2.78
C SER A 29 -9.66 15.72 1.52
N ASP A 30 -9.03 15.85 0.36
CA ASP A 30 -9.60 15.29 -0.87
C ASP A 30 -9.69 13.75 -0.79
N SER A 31 -10.49 13.16 -1.68
CA SER A 31 -10.72 11.71 -1.77
C SER A 31 -9.49 10.88 -2.14
N TYR A 32 -8.42 11.53 -2.60
CA TYR A 32 -7.15 10.90 -2.94
C TYR A 32 -6.09 11.11 -1.85
N TYR A 33 -6.44 11.78 -0.76
CA TYR A 33 -5.56 12.08 0.37
C TYR A 33 -4.29 12.84 -0.04
N GLN A 34 -4.39 13.70 -1.08
CA GLN A 34 -3.26 14.46 -1.62
C GLN A 34 -3.14 15.84 -0.96
N LYS A 35 -4.26 16.44 -0.58
CA LYS A 35 -4.34 17.76 0.06
C LYS A 35 -5.19 17.68 1.32
N TYR A 36 -4.70 18.35 2.37
CA TYR A 36 -5.38 18.48 3.65
C TYR A 36 -5.64 19.94 3.94
N TYR A 37 -6.76 20.21 4.60
CA TYR A 37 -7.17 21.54 4.98
C TYR A 37 -7.72 21.52 6.41
N LYS A 38 -7.40 22.57 7.17
CA LYS A 38 -8.20 22.95 8.32
C LYS A 38 -9.47 23.61 7.80
N TYR A 39 -10.60 23.14 8.29
CA TYR A 39 -11.93 23.57 7.91
C TYR A 39 -12.67 24.04 9.16
N LYS A 40 -13.25 25.24 9.12
CA LYS A 40 -14.07 25.77 10.21
C LYS A 40 -15.50 25.26 10.05
N LEU A 41 -16.05 24.69 11.11
CA LEU A 41 -17.41 24.15 11.16
C LEU A 41 -18.47 25.21 11.46
N THR A 42 -18.03 26.42 11.82
CA THR A 42 -18.89 27.55 12.14
C THR A 42 -18.62 28.70 11.20
N ASP A 43 -19.70 29.32 10.74
CA ASP A 43 -19.80 30.37 9.73
C ASP A 43 -19.91 29.83 8.30
N ASP A 44 -20.63 30.56 7.43
CA ASP A 44 -20.72 30.34 5.98
C ASP A 44 -19.36 30.59 5.26
N SER A 45 -18.25 30.40 5.98
CA SER A 45 -16.90 30.63 5.51
C SER A 45 -16.36 29.37 4.85
N THR A 46 -16.19 29.45 3.54
CA THR A 46 -15.57 28.40 2.72
C THR A 46 -14.03 28.44 2.79
N GLU A 47 -13.47 29.07 3.84
CA GLU A 47 -12.02 29.28 3.93
C GLU A 47 -11.31 27.97 4.27
N LEU A 48 -10.60 27.44 3.27
CA LEU A 48 -9.75 26.26 3.40
C LEU A 48 -8.31 26.68 3.66
N ILE A 49 -7.85 26.47 4.90
CA ILE A 49 -6.46 26.72 5.27
C ILE A 49 -5.67 25.43 5.06
N LYS A 50 -4.65 25.44 4.19
CA LYS A 50 -3.81 24.26 3.97
C LYS A 50 -3.27 23.71 5.29
N TYR A 51 -3.45 22.42 5.49
CA TYR A 51 -2.91 21.66 6.63
C TYR A 51 -1.77 20.77 6.16
N VAL A 52 -0.71 20.68 6.96
CA VAL A 52 0.42 19.77 6.74
C VAL A 52 0.42 18.77 7.88
N ILE A 53 0.48 17.49 7.53
CA ILE A 53 0.60 16.41 8.51
C ILE A 53 2.06 16.37 8.97
N GLU A 54 2.27 16.65 10.25
CA GLU A 54 3.58 16.56 10.90
C GLU A 54 3.42 15.65 12.11
N HIS A 55 4.31 14.65 12.24
CA HIS A 55 4.31 13.73 13.38
C HIS A 55 2.94 13.10 13.73
N PRO A 56 2.24 12.48 12.76
CA PRO A 56 0.87 12.00 12.95
C PRO A 56 0.73 10.89 14.00
N LEU A 57 1.83 10.25 14.41
CA LEU A 57 1.83 9.09 15.30
C LEU A 57 2.42 9.42 16.69
N SER A 58 2.89 10.66 16.92
CA SER A 58 3.57 11.04 18.17
C SER A 58 2.77 10.74 19.43
N GLU A 59 1.46 10.99 19.42
CA GLU A 59 0.58 10.65 20.55
C GLU A 59 0.55 9.14 20.82
N PHE A 60 0.37 8.33 19.76
CA PHE A 60 0.37 6.88 19.87
C PHE A 60 1.72 6.35 20.38
N LEU A 61 2.82 6.89 19.83
CA LEU A 61 4.20 6.49 20.14
C LEU A 61 4.64 6.89 21.56
N SER A 62 3.92 7.81 22.21
CA SER A 62 4.14 8.12 23.63
C SER A 62 3.80 6.95 24.57
N ASN A 63 3.13 5.90 24.06
CA ASN A 63 2.73 4.73 24.81
C ASN A 63 3.34 3.45 24.19
N PRO A 64 3.87 2.52 25.00
CA PRO A 64 4.46 1.30 24.46
C PRO A 64 3.46 0.48 23.65
N ILE A 65 3.90 -0.04 22.50
CA ILE A 65 3.15 -1.00 21.69
C ILE A 65 3.03 -2.30 22.49
N LYS A 66 1.83 -2.89 22.55
CA LYS A 66 1.58 -4.17 23.23
C LYS A 66 1.20 -5.30 22.28
N GLU A 67 0.62 -4.97 21.13
CA GLU A 67 0.08 -5.92 20.16
C GLU A 67 0.36 -5.43 18.74
N VAL A 68 0.66 -6.39 17.85
CA VAL A 68 0.76 -6.18 16.40
C VAL A 68 -0.03 -7.28 15.72
N SER A 69 -0.91 -6.97 14.79
CA SER A 69 -1.61 -7.96 13.97
C SER A 69 -1.33 -7.73 12.50
N PHE A 70 -1.19 -8.83 11.76
CA PHE A 70 -1.15 -8.86 10.31
C PHE A 70 -2.42 -9.53 9.82
N GLU A 71 -3.06 -8.94 8.82
CA GLU A 71 -4.25 -9.46 8.20
C GLU A 71 -4.09 -9.39 6.68
N ILE A 72 -4.46 -10.48 6.00
CA ILE A 72 -4.68 -10.49 4.55
C ILE A 72 -6.07 -11.06 4.30
N GLY A 73 -6.75 -10.55 3.28
CA GLY A 73 -8.00 -11.16 2.83
C GLY A 73 -8.39 -10.79 1.42
N SER A 74 -9.45 -11.46 0.97
CA SER A 74 -10.14 -11.16 -0.27
C SER A 74 -11.64 -11.24 -0.06
N GLN A 75 -12.36 -10.30 -0.65
CA GLN A 75 -13.81 -10.24 -0.60
C GLN A 75 -14.34 -9.89 -1.98
N GLY A 76 -15.34 -10.64 -2.42
CA GLY A 76 -16.11 -10.36 -3.61
C GLY A 76 -17.55 -10.86 -3.46
N CYS A 77 -18.32 -10.78 -4.54
CA CYS A 77 -19.72 -11.19 -4.53
C CYS A 77 -19.94 -12.66 -4.12
N PHE A 78 -18.95 -13.53 -4.33
CA PHE A 78 -19.07 -14.98 -4.15
C PHE A 78 -18.04 -15.58 -3.18
N HIS A 79 -17.20 -14.77 -2.56
CA HIS A 79 -16.21 -15.24 -1.60
C HIS A 79 -15.86 -14.19 -0.55
N SER A 80 -15.47 -14.68 0.62
CA SER A 80 -14.84 -13.88 1.67
C SER A 80 -13.87 -14.79 2.41
N ASN A 81 -12.59 -14.46 2.38
CA ASN A 81 -11.56 -15.17 3.11
C ASN A 81 -10.58 -14.18 3.74
N SER A 82 -10.09 -14.54 4.93
CA SER A 82 -9.06 -13.76 5.61
C SER A 82 -8.15 -14.68 6.40
N LYS A 83 -6.90 -14.25 6.58
CA LYS A 83 -5.89 -14.85 7.43
C LYS A 83 -5.35 -13.77 8.35
N VAL A 84 -5.32 -14.05 9.65
CA VAL A 84 -4.88 -13.11 10.69
C VAL A 84 -3.78 -13.75 11.51
N ILE A 85 -2.71 -13.01 11.78
CA ILE A 85 -1.64 -13.40 12.68
C ILE A 85 -1.49 -12.31 13.74
N GLU A 86 -1.75 -12.64 15.01
CA GLU A 86 -1.63 -11.70 16.12
C GLU A 86 -0.36 -11.98 16.94
N TYR A 87 0.42 -10.94 17.19
CA TYR A 87 1.60 -10.98 18.05
C TYR A 87 1.35 -10.17 19.31
N LYS A 88 1.79 -10.71 20.44
CA LYS A 88 1.76 -10.03 21.74
C LYS A 88 3.18 -9.80 22.22
N LEU A 89 3.37 -8.66 22.86
CA LEU A 89 4.62 -8.35 23.52
C LEU A 89 4.77 -9.26 24.76
N GLU A 90 5.69 -10.23 24.72
CA GLU A 90 5.91 -11.17 25.83
C GLU A 90 6.85 -10.60 26.91
N ASN A 91 7.77 -9.74 26.49
CA ASN A 91 8.71 -9.00 27.33
C ASN A 91 8.98 -7.63 26.69
N ASP A 92 9.75 -6.76 27.33
CA ASP A 92 9.97 -5.38 26.85
C ASP A 92 10.67 -5.25 25.47
N SER A 93 11.03 -6.36 24.81
CA SER A 93 11.83 -6.34 23.58
C SER A 93 11.34 -7.24 22.45
N THR A 94 10.42 -8.18 22.70
CA THR A 94 10.06 -9.24 21.74
C THR A 94 8.55 -9.42 21.65
N PHE A 95 8.05 -9.36 20.41
CA PHE A 95 6.73 -9.80 20.01
C PHE A 95 6.77 -11.28 19.67
N SER A 96 5.81 -12.05 20.17
CA SER A 96 5.64 -13.46 19.82
C SER A 96 4.22 -13.72 19.32
N ALA A 97 4.11 -14.57 18.30
CA ALA A 97 2.83 -14.95 17.70
C ALA A 97 1.96 -15.65 18.76
N SER A 98 0.86 -15.00 19.11
CA SER A 98 -0.11 -15.46 20.09
C SER A 98 -1.30 -16.19 19.45
N LYS A 99 -1.57 -15.93 18.17
CA LYS A 99 -2.75 -16.42 17.46
C LYS A 99 -2.54 -16.42 15.96
N ILE A 100 -3.04 -17.46 15.31
CA ILE A 100 -3.16 -17.55 13.85
C ILE A 100 -4.58 -18.01 13.56
N GLU A 101 -5.29 -17.27 12.71
CA GLU A 101 -6.64 -17.61 12.29
C GLU A 101 -6.74 -17.58 10.78
N HIS A 102 -7.50 -18.52 10.25
CA HIS A 102 -7.95 -18.52 8.87
C HIS A 102 -9.47 -18.59 8.86
N GLN A 103 -10.12 -17.59 8.25
CA GLN A 103 -11.58 -17.44 8.21
C GLN A 103 -12.24 -17.51 9.61
N GLY A 104 -11.56 -16.96 10.63
CA GLY A 104 -12.01 -16.99 12.02
C GLY A 104 -11.81 -18.32 12.76
N TYR A 105 -11.26 -19.34 12.09
CA TYR A 105 -10.88 -20.60 12.72
C TYR A 105 -9.40 -20.58 13.10
N LYS A 106 -9.11 -20.94 14.36
CA LYS A 106 -7.73 -21.08 14.83
C LYS A 106 -7.03 -22.20 14.07
N THR A 107 -5.82 -21.92 13.60
CA THR A 107 -4.97 -22.90 12.91
C THR A 107 -3.72 -23.16 13.73
N ASP A 108 -3.30 -24.43 13.81
CA ASP A 108 -2.04 -24.78 14.49
C ASP A 108 -0.83 -24.40 13.64
N LYS A 109 0.14 -23.77 14.32
CA LYS A 109 1.56 -23.51 13.95
C LYS A 109 1.95 -23.79 12.49
N GLU A 110 1.84 -22.76 11.66
CA GLU A 110 2.60 -22.70 10.40
C GLU A 110 4.10 -22.50 10.68
N LYS A 111 4.96 -22.98 9.77
CA LYS A 111 6.42 -22.82 9.87
C LYS A 111 6.84 -21.41 9.44
N PHE A 112 6.86 -20.46 10.37
CA PHE A 112 7.43 -19.13 10.14
C PHE A 112 8.10 -18.58 11.40
N LYS A 113 8.72 -17.40 11.29
CA LYS A 113 9.33 -16.71 12.43
C LYS A 113 8.23 -16.26 13.41
N ASN A 114 8.01 -17.06 14.44
CA ASN A 114 6.98 -16.82 15.44
C ASN A 114 7.29 -15.66 16.41
N SER A 115 8.38 -14.92 16.21
CA SER A 115 8.72 -13.77 17.04
C SER A 115 9.61 -12.75 16.33
N PHE A 116 9.52 -11.48 16.73
CA PHE A 116 10.39 -10.41 16.23
C PHE A 116 10.61 -9.32 17.26
N SER A 117 11.67 -8.52 17.07
CA SER A 117 12.02 -7.47 18.02
C SER A 117 11.05 -6.29 17.92
N ALA A 118 10.62 -5.79 19.08
CA ALA A 118 9.82 -4.55 19.19
C ALA A 118 10.51 -3.35 18.53
N LYS A 119 11.84 -3.33 18.44
CA LYS A 119 12.61 -2.31 17.72
C LYS A 119 12.26 -2.22 16.23
N VAL A 120 11.93 -3.35 15.60
CA VAL A 120 11.57 -3.38 14.17
C VAL A 120 10.21 -2.72 13.97
N ALA A 121 9.21 -3.09 14.77
CA ALA A 121 7.88 -2.45 14.75
C ALA A 121 7.96 -0.94 15.05
N LEU A 122 8.72 -0.55 16.07
CA LEU A 122 8.94 0.85 16.40
C LEU A 122 9.69 1.59 15.29
N GLY A 123 10.65 0.95 14.63
CA GLY A 123 11.37 1.51 13.48
C GLY A 123 10.43 1.92 12.35
N ILE A 124 9.47 1.05 12.00
CA ILE A 124 8.45 1.35 10.98
C ILE A 124 7.59 2.56 11.38
N LEU A 125 7.06 2.56 12.60
CA LEU A 125 6.20 3.68 13.05
C LEU A 125 6.97 4.98 13.18
N ASN A 126 8.21 4.97 13.67
CA ASN A 126 9.04 6.16 13.75
C ASN A 126 9.40 6.71 12.36
N ALA A 127 9.61 5.85 11.37
CA ALA A 127 9.84 6.28 9.98
C ALA A 127 8.60 6.98 9.40
N ILE A 128 7.41 6.47 9.68
CA ILE A 128 6.14 7.10 9.28
C ILE A 128 5.94 8.44 10.01
N ASP A 129 6.18 8.49 11.31
CA ASP A 129 6.00 9.69 12.12
C ASP A 129 6.92 10.84 11.68
N SER A 130 8.19 10.52 11.44
CA SER A 130 9.20 11.50 11.03
C SER A 130 9.09 11.93 9.57
N ASN A 131 8.49 11.12 8.70
CA ASN A 131 8.31 11.43 7.28
C ASN A 131 7.00 10.88 6.72
N PRO A 132 5.85 11.51 7.03
CA PRO A 132 4.53 11.01 6.62
C PRO A 132 4.26 11.13 5.12
N PHE A 133 5.12 11.84 4.39
CA PHE A 133 5.08 11.98 2.93
C PHE A 133 6.27 11.28 2.26
N SER A 134 6.78 10.20 2.86
CA SER A 134 7.95 9.51 2.33
C SER A 134 7.75 9.10 0.87
N GLN A 135 8.79 9.32 0.08
CA GLN A 135 8.86 8.97 -1.32
C GLN A 135 9.92 7.90 -1.50
N ILE A 136 9.63 6.93 -2.36
CA ILE A 136 10.63 5.93 -2.71
C ILE A 136 11.61 6.46 -3.75
N ASN A 137 12.83 5.93 -3.75
CA ASN A 137 13.82 6.11 -4.79
C ASN A 137 14.28 4.76 -5.36
N VAL A 138 14.91 4.78 -6.54
CA VAL A 138 15.29 3.54 -7.24
C VAL A 138 16.28 2.70 -6.42
N ASN A 139 17.19 3.34 -5.68
CA ASN A 139 18.19 2.61 -4.88
C ASN A 139 17.54 1.81 -3.76
N GLU A 140 16.43 2.29 -3.18
CA GLU A 140 15.70 1.57 -2.13
C GLU A 140 15.13 0.24 -2.63
N LEU A 141 14.79 0.12 -3.92
CA LEU A 141 14.29 -1.13 -4.50
C LEU A 141 15.35 -2.24 -4.47
N ASN A 142 16.65 -1.90 -4.38
CA ASN A 142 17.77 -2.84 -4.40
C ASN A 142 17.69 -3.81 -5.58
N ILE A 143 17.37 -3.30 -6.78
CA ILE A 143 17.28 -4.11 -8.00
C ILE A 143 18.65 -4.67 -8.34
N SER A 144 18.77 -5.99 -8.36
CA SER A 144 20.00 -6.69 -8.73
C SER A 144 20.03 -7.04 -10.22
N GLU A 145 21.22 -7.38 -10.74
CA GLU A 145 21.36 -7.93 -12.09
C GLU A 145 20.59 -9.26 -12.26
N ASN A 146 20.42 -10.04 -11.19
CA ASN A 146 19.57 -11.23 -11.22
C ASN A 146 18.10 -10.87 -11.44
N ASP A 147 17.60 -9.80 -10.82
CA ASP A 147 16.22 -9.34 -11.02
C ASP A 147 15.99 -8.89 -12.48
N LYS A 148 16.97 -8.17 -13.07
CA LYS A 148 16.95 -7.79 -14.49
C LYS A 148 16.93 -9.02 -15.40
N ASN A 149 17.76 -10.03 -15.11
CA ASN A 149 17.78 -11.28 -15.87
C ASN A 149 16.46 -12.05 -15.76
N ASP A 150 15.85 -12.10 -14.57
CA ASP A 150 14.57 -12.77 -14.35
C ASP A 150 13.41 -12.02 -15.02
N TYR A 151 13.48 -10.69 -15.09
CA TYR A 151 12.59 -9.89 -15.91
C TYR A 151 12.71 -10.23 -17.40
N LEU A 152 13.93 -10.26 -17.95
CA LEU A 152 14.14 -10.59 -19.37
C LEU A 152 13.60 -11.99 -19.72
N LYS A 153 13.87 -12.99 -18.87
CA LYS A 153 13.28 -14.34 -19.03
C LYS A 153 11.76 -14.30 -19.03
N LYS A 154 11.14 -13.47 -18.17
CA LYS A 154 9.68 -13.33 -18.14
C LYS A 154 9.18 -12.70 -19.45
N ILE A 155 9.82 -11.65 -19.96
CA ILE A 155 9.45 -11.06 -21.26
C ILE A 155 9.58 -12.07 -22.41
N ASP A 156 10.64 -12.88 -22.44
CA ASP A 156 10.80 -13.93 -23.45
C ASP A 156 9.67 -14.98 -23.39
N LEU A 157 9.19 -15.32 -22.19
CA LEU A 157 8.06 -16.22 -22.02
C LEU A 157 6.76 -15.58 -22.54
N ILE A 158 6.51 -14.32 -22.18
CA ILE A 158 5.33 -13.58 -22.67
C ILE A 158 5.37 -13.50 -24.20
N GLU A 159 6.51 -13.15 -24.80
CA GLU A 159 6.65 -13.08 -26.26
C GLU A 159 6.34 -14.44 -26.94
N LYS A 160 6.78 -15.55 -26.34
CA LYS A 160 6.46 -16.89 -26.84
C LYS A 160 4.97 -17.19 -26.76
N ASP A 161 4.30 -16.75 -25.70
CA ASP A 161 2.84 -16.89 -25.56
C ASP A 161 2.11 -16.09 -26.63
N PHE A 162 2.54 -14.85 -26.90
CA PHE A 162 2.01 -14.02 -27.99
C PHE A 162 2.15 -14.67 -29.36
N LYS A 163 3.32 -15.26 -29.67
CA LYS A 163 3.54 -16.00 -30.93
C LYS A 163 2.65 -17.23 -31.07
N LYS A 164 2.17 -17.79 -29.96
CA LYS A 164 1.24 -18.93 -29.93
C LYS A 164 -0.23 -18.50 -29.91
N GLY A 165 -0.53 -17.22 -29.81
CA GLY A 165 -1.89 -16.70 -29.62
C GLY A 165 -2.43 -16.86 -28.20
N ASN A 166 -1.59 -17.17 -27.22
CA ASN A 166 -1.96 -17.34 -25.81
C ASN A 166 -1.91 -15.99 -25.07
N THR A 167 -2.72 -15.04 -25.50
CA THR A 167 -2.56 -13.63 -25.10
C THR A 167 -3.58 -13.13 -24.08
N PHE A 168 -4.63 -13.91 -23.82
CA PHE A 168 -5.75 -13.55 -22.95
C PHE A 168 -5.30 -12.92 -21.62
N ASP A 169 -4.32 -13.54 -20.96
CA ASP A 169 -3.85 -13.09 -19.65
C ASP A 169 -3.15 -11.72 -19.67
N TYR A 170 -2.57 -11.35 -20.81
CA TYR A 170 -1.80 -10.13 -20.98
C TYR A 170 -2.65 -8.97 -21.55
N GLU A 171 -3.78 -9.28 -22.17
CA GLU A 171 -4.64 -8.29 -22.83
C GLU A 171 -5.79 -7.79 -21.96
N HIS A 172 -6.31 -8.65 -21.06
CA HIS A 172 -7.53 -8.38 -20.33
C HIS A 172 -7.33 -7.91 -18.88
N GLY A 173 -6.13 -7.47 -18.52
CA GLY A 173 -5.90 -6.96 -17.16
C GLY A 173 -5.88 -8.06 -16.09
N THR A 174 -5.93 -9.34 -16.47
CA THR A 174 -5.98 -10.46 -15.52
C THR A 174 -4.59 -10.82 -14.98
N SER A 175 -3.53 -10.34 -15.65
CA SER A 175 -2.14 -10.46 -15.21
C SER A 175 -1.58 -9.11 -14.77
N ARG A 176 -0.70 -9.15 -13.77
CA ARG A 176 0.14 -7.99 -13.40
C ARG A 176 1.13 -7.59 -14.50
N TYR A 177 1.30 -8.42 -15.53
CA TYR A 177 2.10 -8.16 -16.74
C TYR A 177 1.24 -7.79 -17.94
N SER A 178 0.15 -7.05 -17.73
CA SER A 178 -0.72 -6.65 -18.84
C SER A 178 -0.03 -5.68 -19.79
N LEU A 179 -0.16 -5.92 -21.09
CA LEU A 179 0.51 -5.20 -22.18
C LEU A 179 -0.51 -4.50 -23.10
N PRO A 180 -0.13 -3.39 -23.77
CA PRO A 180 -1.00 -2.72 -24.73
C PRO A 180 -1.13 -3.51 -26.04
N TYR A 181 -2.13 -4.39 -26.10
CA TYR A 181 -2.38 -5.39 -27.17
C TYR A 181 -1.94 -5.02 -28.59
N ASN A 182 -2.43 -3.90 -29.13
CA ASN A 182 -2.33 -3.57 -30.56
C ASN A 182 -1.01 -2.87 -30.95
N LYS A 183 -0.17 -2.57 -29.98
CA LYS A 183 1.09 -1.83 -30.20
C LYS A 183 2.19 -2.45 -29.35
N ILE A 184 2.41 -3.77 -29.33
CA ILE A 184 3.48 -4.34 -28.49
C ILE A 184 4.81 -4.37 -29.23
N ASP A 185 5.87 -3.90 -28.57
CA ASP A 185 7.25 -3.91 -29.07
C ASP A 185 8.14 -4.65 -28.06
N PHE A 186 8.26 -5.97 -28.20
CA PHE A 186 9.05 -6.79 -27.26
C PHE A 186 10.53 -6.40 -27.22
N GLU A 187 11.07 -5.88 -28.32
CA GLU A 187 12.45 -5.38 -28.36
C GLU A 187 12.60 -4.13 -27.48
N PHE A 188 11.60 -3.24 -27.44
CA PHE A 188 11.60 -2.15 -26.48
C PHE A 188 11.63 -2.67 -25.03
N TYR A 189 10.74 -3.60 -24.69
CA TYR A 189 10.67 -4.14 -23.32
C TYR A 189 12.01 -4.77 -22.88
N LYS A 190 12.73 -5.44 -23.79
CA LYS A 190 14.05 -6.02 -23.51
C LYS A 190 15.14 -4.96 -23.38
N ASN A 191 15.19 -4.01 -24.31
CA ASN A 191 16.29 -3.03 -24.40
C ASN A 191 16.17 -1.88 -23.37
N ALA A 192 14.96 -1.60 -22.87
CA ALA A 192 14.74 -0.54 -21.89
C ALA A 192 15.17 -0.89 -20.46
N VAL A 193 15.57 -2.13 -20.18
CA VAL A 193 15.93 -2.59 -18.81
C VAL A 193 17.04 -1.76 -18.17
N ASN A 194 18.00 -1.28 -18.96
CA ASN A 194 19.11 -0.46 -18.44
C ASN A 194 18.71 1.00 -18.18
N GLN A 195 17.51 1.43 -18.59
CA GLN A 195 17.03 2.79 -18.38
C GLN A 195 16.38 2.98 -17.00
N ILE A 196 16.02 1.89 -16.32
CA ILE A 196 15.30 1.94 -15.04
C ILE A 196 16.12 2.61 -13.93
N ASP A 197 17.46 2.47 -13.98
CA ASP A 197 18.38 3.03 -13.00
C ASP A 197 18.42 4.57 -13.05
N SER A 198 17.86 5.18 -14.11
CA SER A 198 17.81 6.63 -14.31
C SER A 198 16.50 7.30 -13.86
N PHE A 199 15.56 6.54 -13.29
CA PHE A 199 14.27 7.11 -12.88
C PHE A 199 14.45 8.04 -11.69
N ASN A 200 13.99 9.28 -11.85
CA ASN A 200 13.90 10.19 -10.73
C ASN A 200 12.75 9.79 -9.79
N ASN A 201 12.82 10.26 -8.54
CA ASN A 201 11.84 9.93 -7.51
C ASN A 201 10.41 10.31 -7.92
N THR A 202 10.21 11.44 -8.61
CA THR A 202 8.88 11.88 -9.05
C THR A 202 8.24 10.86 -10.00
N ILE A 203 8.96 10.42 -11.04
CA ILE A 203 8.46 9.41 -11.98
C ILE A 203 8.22 8.09 -11.25
N LEU A 204 9.16 7.66 -10.41
CA LEU A 204 9.04 6.40 -9.68
C LEU A 204 7.80 6.37 -8.76
N ASN A 205 7.55 7.45 -8.01
CA ASN A 205 6.38 7.55 -7.13
C ASN A 205 5.08 7.75 -7.91
N ASN A 206 5.12 8.26 -9.15
CA ASN A 206 3.94 8.26 -10.02
C ASN A 206 3.60 6.86 -10.53
N ILE A 207 4.57 5.95 -10.61
CA ILE A 207 4.37 4.58 -11.13
C ILE A 207 4.00 3.62 -9.99
N LEU A 208 4.79 3.64 -8.93
CA LEU A 208 4.63 2.72 -7.79
C LEU A 208 3.86 3.36 -6.64
N GLY A 209 3.77 4.69 -6.54
CA GLY A 209 3.00 5.35 -5.48
C GLY A 209 1.52 5.51 -5.80
N THR A 210 1.05 4.97 -6.92
CA THR A 210 -0.35 4.90 -7.30
C THR A 210 -0.84 3.46 -7.24
N ARG A 211 -2.11 3.29 -6.90
CA ARG A 211 -2.79 1.99 -7.01
C ARG A 211 -2.75 1.52 -8.45
N TYR A 212 -2.54 0.22 -8.62
CA TYR A 212 -2.29 -0.38 -9.93
C TYR A 212 -3.49 -1.15 -10.45
N GLY A 213 -4.37 -1.56 -9.55
CA GLY A 213 -5.54 -2.34 -9.90
C GLY A 213 -6.60 -1.57 -10.68
N ASN A 214 -7.54 -2.34 -11.21
CA ASN A 214 -8.65 -1.84 -12.00
C ASN A 214 -9.94 -1.84 -11.17
N TRP A 215 -11.02 -1.33 -11.75
CA TRP A 215 -12.33 -1.54 -11.14
C TRP A 215 -12.66 -3.03 -11.12
N SER A 216 -12.90 -3.56 -9.93
CA SER A 216 -13.27 -4.95 -9.71
C SER A 216 -14.29 -5.06 -8.59
N THR A 217 -15.16 -6.07 -8.68
CA THR A 217 -16.05 -6.46 -7.58
C THR A 217 -15.30 -7.22 -6.49
N THR A 218 -14.05 -7.60 -6.72
CA THR A 218 -13.18 -8.24 -5.75
C THR A 218 -12.18 -7.23 -5.20
N THR A 219 -12.09 -7.13 -3.89
CA THR A 219 -11.07 -6.35 -3.19
C THR A 219 -10.18 -7.29 -2.42
N ASN A 220 -8.87 -7.25 -2.69
CA ASN A 220 -7.88 -7.85 -1.81
C ASN A 220 -7.37 -6.78 -0.84
N TRP A 221 -7.09 -7.16 0.39
CA TRP A 221 -6.48 -6.26 1.36
C TRP A 221 -5.34 -6.93 2.10
N ILE A 222 -4.36 -6.11 2.47
CA ILE A 222 -3.33 -6.45 3.44
C ILE A 222 -3.32 -5.32 4.46
N LYS A 223 -3.28 -5.67 5.75
CA LYS A 223 -3.35 -4.72 6.85
C LYS A 223 -2.40 -5.12 7.97
N ILE A 224 -1.74 -4.13 8.55
CA ILE A 224 -1.02 -4.22 9.81
C ILE A 224 -1.76 -3.34 10.80
N THR A 225 -2.06 -3.86 11.99
CA THR A 225 -2.61 -3.06 13.10
C THR A 225 -1.64 -3.07 14.26
N PHE A 226 -1.28 -1.89 14.76
CA PHE A 226 -0.50 -1.72 15.98
C PHE A 226 -1.42 -1.23 17.08
N LYS A 227 -1.32 -1.83 18.27
CA LYS A 227 -2.09 -1.40 19.44
C LYS A 227 -1.16 -1.13 20.61
N ASN A 228 -1.33 0.03 21.24
CA ASN A 228 -0.51 0.42 22.39
C ASN A 228 -1.16 0.07 23.74
N LYS A 229 -0.44 0.33 24.84
CA LYS A 229 -0.93 0.05 26.21
C LYS A 229 -2.20 0.83 26.59
N LYS A 230 -2.44 2.00 25.98
CA LYS A 230 -3.69 2.76 26.16
C LYS A 230 -4.88 2.19 25.37
N GLY A 231 -4.62 1.26 24.45
CA GLY A 231 -5.63 0.67 23.58
C GLY A 231 -5.91 1.49 22.33
N GLU A 232 -5.12 2.53 22.05
CA GLU A 232 -5.12 3.24 20.78
C GLU A 232 -4.60 2.30 19.68
N GLU A 233 -5.08 2.51 18.46
CA GLU A 233 -4.73 1.69 17.30
C GLU A 233 -4.23 2.57 16.14
N ILE A 234 -3.21 2.08 15.45
CA ILE A 234 -2.80 2.56 14.12
C ILE A 234 -3.03 1.40 13.16
N SER A 235 -3.63 1.68 12.02
CA SER A 235 -3.69 0.71 10.94
C SER A 235 -2.93 1.19 9.70
N ILE A 236 -2.23 0.26 9.06
CA ILE A 236 -1.50 0.48 7.82
C ILE A 236 -2.01 -0.56 6.84
N SER A 237 -2.61 -0.14 5.73
CA SER A 237 -3.27 -1.08 4.82
C SER A 237 -3.03 -0.76 3.35
N ASN A 238 -3.04 -1.79 2.53
CA ASN A 238 -3.17 -1.67 1.09
C ASN A 238 -4.43 -2.44 0.68
N PHE A 239 -5.24 -1.83 -0.18
CA PHE A 239 -6.46 -2.44 -0.68
C PHE A 239 -6.54 -2.17 -2.18
N ASP A 240 -6.46 -3.25 -2.94
CA ASP A 240 -6.44 -3.22 -4.40
C ASP A 240 -6.91 -4.59 -4.92
N ASP A 241 -7.57 -4.64 -6.07
CA ASP A 241 -7.88 -5.93 -6.71
C ASP A 241 -6.59 -6.57 -7.24
N MET A 242 -5.67 -5.73 -7.73
CA MET A 242 -4.37 -6.13 -8.23
C MET A 242 -3.27 -5.15 -7.74
N PRO A 243 -2.64 -5.43 -6.59
CA PRO A 243 -1.63 -4.53 -6.03
C PRO A 243 -0.38 -4.47 -6.90
N ASN A 244 0.30 -3.32 -6.88
CA ASN A 244 1.58 -3.17 -7.58
C ASN A 244 2.70 -4.00 -6.93
N ALA A 245 3.89 -3.93 -7.53
CA ALA A 245 5.06 -4.69 -7.09
C ALA A 245 5.34 -4.63 -5.59
N TRP A 246 5.12 -3.48 -4.96
CA TRP A 246 5.51 -3.22 -3.58
C TRP A 246 4.33 -2.92 -2.66
N TYR A 247 3.09 -3.17 -3.09
CA TYR A 247 1.86 -2.87 -2.33
C TYR A 247 1.74 -1.39 -1.93
N LEU A 248 2.23 -0.51 -2.79
CA LEU A 248 2.20 0.93 -2.60
C LEU A 248 0.97 1.56 -3.30
N PRO A 249 0.50 2.74 -2.84
CA PRO A 249 0.82 3.34 -1.56
C PRO A 249 0.22 2.52 -0.40
N TRP A 250 0.85 2.59 0.77
CA TRP A 250 0.22 2.13 2.02
C TRP A 250 -0.64 3.25 2.59
N ILE A 251 -1.86 2.94 3.03
CA ILE A 251 -2.78 3.88 3.66
C ILE A 251 -2.65 3.73 5.17
N VAL A 252 -2.22 4.79 5.84
CA VAL A 252 -2.12 4.88 7.30
C VAL A 252 -3.37 5.53 7.84
N GLU A 253 -4.02 4.89 8.80
CA GLU A 253 -5.10 5.43 9.60
C GLU A 253 -4.64 5.54 11.06
N ALA A 254 -4.58 6.76 11.58
CA ALA A 254 -4.11 7.06 12.93
C ALA A 254 -4.84 8.28 13.51
N ASN A 255 -5.45 8.11 14.68
CA ASN A 255 -6.15 9.20 15.40
C ASN A 255 -7.12 9.99 14.49
N GLY A 256 -7.93 9.28 13.69
CA GLY A 256 -8.90 9.87 12.75
C GLY A 256 -8.31 10.50 11.48
N LEU A 257 -6.97 10.57 11.33
CA LEU A 257 -6.32 10.98 10.08
C LEU A 257 -6.08 9.77 9.20
N ILE A 258 -6.30 9.95 7.90
CA ILE A 258 -6.00 8.95 6.87
C ILE A 258 -5.03 9.57 5.87
N PHE A 259 -3.88 8.93 5.61
CA PHE A 259 -2.87 9.44 4.67
C PHE A 259 -2.06 8.33 3.99
N PRO A 260 -1.64 8.53 2.73
CA PRO A 260 -0.84 7.56 1.99
C PRO A 260 0.66 7.72 2.30
N ILE A 261 1.40 6.63 2.30
CA ILE A 261 2.85 6.62 2.40
C ILE A 261 3.48 5.64 1.39
N ASN A 262 4.57 6.06 0.76
CA ASN A 262 5.39 5.21 -0.09
C ASN A 262 6.61 4.75 0.70
N ASN A 263 6.44 3.65 1.45
CA ASN A 263 7.50 3.04 2.25
C ASN A 263 7.50 1.52 2.04
N ILE A 264 8.51 1.02 1.32
CA ILE A 264 8.66 -0.40 1.00
C ILE A 264 9.08 -1.26 2.20
N ASP A 265 9.60 -0.66 3.26
CA ASP A 265 10.00 -1.39 4.46
C ASP A 265 8.77 -1.93 5.20
N ILE A 266 7.59 -1.37 4.97
CA ILE A 266 6.32 -1.95 5.43
C ILE A 266 6.11 -3.33 4.79
N THR A 267 6.30 -3.44 3.47
CA THR A 267 6.16 -4.70 2.73
C THR A 267 7.21 -5.71 3.20
N ARG A 268 8.48 -5.29 3.35
CA ARG A 268 9.56 -6.15 3.87
C ARG A 268 9.30 -6.60 5.30
N PHE A 269 8.71 -5.73 6.12
CA PHE A 269 8.33 -6.05 7.49
C PHE A 269 7.25 -7.13 7.53
N ILE A 270 6.27 -7.12 6.62
CA ILE A 270 5.29 -8.20 6.50
C ILE A 270 6.02 -9.49 6.10
N GLU A 271 6.75 -9.50 4.98
CA GLU A 271 7.47 -10.69 4.47
C GLU A 271 8.39 -11.34 5.51
N SER A 272 9.09 -10.53 6.30
CA SER A 272 10.07 -11.03 7.27
C SER A 272 9.42 -11.65 8.50
N ASN A 273 8.15 -11.37 8.75
CA ASN A 273 7.47 -11.74 9.99
C ASN A 273 6.26 -12.65 9.76
N THR A 274 5.76 -12.80 8.54
CA THR A 274 4.67 -13.70 8.20
C THR A 274 5.16 -14.95 7.45
N PRO A 275 4.35 -16.02 7.37
CA PRO A 275 4.60 -17.14 6.46
C PRO A 275 4.80 -16.68 5.01
N ASP A 276 5.55 -17.46 4.23
CA ASP A 276 5.88 -17.11 2.85
C ASP A 276 4.60 -16.92 1.99
N ASP A 277 3.54 -17.68 2.27
CA ASP A 277 2.26 -17.66 1.54
C ASP A 277 1.32 -16.52 1.95
N PHE A 278 1.73 -15.69 2.92
CA PHE A 278 0.90 -14.61 3.45
C PHE A 278 0.74 -13.45 2.47
N ILE A 279 1.75 -13.18 1.65
CA ILE A 279 1.65 -12.25 0.52
C ILE A 279 2.19 -12.91 -0.76
N SER A 280 2.06 -12.26 -1.91
CA SER A 280 2.51 -12.85 -3.17
C SER A 280 4.02 -13.18 -3.15
N HIS A 281 4.35 -14.43 -3.45
CA HIS A 281 5.72 -14.92 -3.68
C HIS A 281 6.36 -14.42 -4.99
N GLU A 282 5.66 -13.60 -5.76
CA GLU A 282 6.25 -13.01 -6.95
C GLU A 282 7.47 -12.16 -6.55
N ASN A 283 8.57 -12.32 -7.32
CA ASN A 283 9.70 -11.40 -7.25
C ASN A 283 9.20 -9.97 -7.53
N LYS A 284 9.19 -9.15 -6.49
CA LYS A 284 8.69 -7.77 -6.50
C LYS A 284 9.53 -6.88 -7.40
N ASN A 285 10.85 -7.05 -7.40
CA ASN A 285 11.74 -6.32 -8.29
C ASN A 285 11.48 -6.64 -9.76
N LYS A 286 11.30 -7.92 -10.10
CA LYS A 286 10.92 -8.34 -11.46
C LYS A 286 9.64 -7.64 -11.94
N LEU A 287 8.62 -7.57 -11.08
CA LEU A 287 7.38 -6.86 -11.42
C LEU A 287 7.56 -5.34 -11.45
N ALA A 288 8.35 -4.75 -10.54
CA ALA A 288 8.65 -3.32 -10.53
C ALA A 288 9.36 -2.89 -11.83
N ILE A 289 10.36 -3.67 -12.28
CA ILE A 289 11.05 -3.45 -13.56
C ILE A 289 10.02 -3.44 -14.71
N PHE A 290 9.10 -4.41 -14.73
CA PHE A 290 8.04 -4.44 -15.73
C PHE A 290 7.19 -3.17 -15.70
N GLN A 291 6.68 -2.77 -14.54
CA GLN A 291 5.82 -1.59 -14.40
C GLN A 291 6.55 -0.29 -14.80
N MET A 292 7.84 -0.18 -14.49
CA MET A 292 8.68 0.96 -14.91
C MET A 292 8.87 1.01 -16.42
N ILE A 293 9.19 -0.11 -17.05
CA ILE A 293 9.38 -0.18 -18.51
C ILE A 293 8.06 0.00 -19.26
N ASP A 294 6.98 -0.58 -18.75
CA ASP A 294 5.64 -0.42 -19.30
C ASP A 294 5.19 1.05 -19.26
N TYR A 295 5.52 1.78 -18.20
CA TYR A 295 5.32 3.23 -18.15
C TYR A 295 6.07 3.97 -19.27
N LEU A 296 7.36 3.67 -19.48
CA LEU A 296 8.13 4.29 -20.59
C LEU A 296 7.51 3.94 -21.94
N TYR A 297 7.06 2.70 -22.10
CA TYR A 297 6.48 2.25 -23.34
C TYR A 297 5.15 2.95 -23.63
N LYS A 298 4.26 3.03 -22.64
CA LYS A 298 3.00 3.76 -22.73
C LYS A 298 3.23 5.24 -23.05
N LYS A 299 4.28 5.85 -22.50
CA LYS A 299 4.68 7.21 -22.86
C LYS A 299 5.11 7.30 -24.32
N LYS A 300 6.02 6.42 -24.78
CA LYS A 300 6.50 6.35 -26.19
C LYS A 300 5.36 6.22 -27.21
N ILE A 301 4.31 5.46 -26.92
CA ILE A 301 3.22 5.20 -27.89
C ILE A 301 2.06 6.20 -27.84
N ASN A 302 2.07 7.11 -26.85
CA ASN A 302 1.10 8.19 -26.67
C ASN A 302 1.69 9.58 -27.01
N GLU A 303 3.01 9.66 -27.24
CA GLU A 303 3.69 10.76 -27.94
C GLU A 303 3.48 10.66 -29.46
#